data_AF-A0A1R3KJW5-F1
#
_entry.id   AF-A0A1R3KJW5-F1
#
_cell.length_a   1.000
_cell.length_b   1.000
_cell.length_c   1.000
_cell.angle_alpha   90.00
_cell.angle_beta   90.00
_cell.angle_gamma   90.00
#
_symmetry.space_group_name_H-M   'P 1'
#
loop_
_entity.id
_entity.type
_entity.pdbx_description
1 polymer ?
#
loop_
_entity_poly.entity_id
_entity_poly.type
_entity_poly.pdbx_seq_one_letter_code
_entity_poly.pdbx_strand_id
1 'polypeptide(L)'
;MKKYECLTNDSSIASAVFVPFYAGLDMSMYLWGYNISVRDSASLGLVKWLAEKPEWKRMLGRDHFLVAGRIAWDFRRQTDNESDWGSKLRFLPESKNMSMLSIESSSWNNDFAIPYPTCFHPSKESEIFEWQDRMRRQKRQYLFSFAGAPRPEYQNSIRGKIIDECLASKNLCKLLDCNYGATNCDNPVNVMRVFQSSTFCLQPPGDSYTRRSIFDSILAGCIPVFFHPDGDDYKYTFSLYGNGI
;
A
#
# COMPACT_ATOMS: atom_id res chain seq x y z
N MET A 1 -13.76 19.96 8.23
CA MET A 1 -12.97 18.87 8.86
C MET A 1 -13.82 18.24 9.94
N LYS A 2 -13.98 16.90 9.96
CA LYS A 2 -14.68 16.20 11.05
C LYS A 2 -13.91 16.48 12.36
N LYS A 3 -14.60 16.98 13.39
CA LYS A 3 -14.01 17.14 14.73
C LYS A 3 -14.00 15.77 15.40
N TYR A 4 -12.87 15.09 15.37
CA TYR A 4 -12.68 13.90 16.20
C TYR A 4 -12.32 14.36 17.61
N GLU A 5 -12.87 13.71 18.63
CA GLU A 5 -12.64 14.06 20.04
C GLU A 5 -11.15 13.99 20.43
N CYS A 6 -10.37 13.17 19.72
CA CYS A 6 -8.93 13.03 19.93
C CYS A 6 -8.07 14.13 19.30
N LEU A 7 -8.66 15.11 18.61
CA LEU A 7 -7.91 16.23 18.03
C LEU A 7 -7.87 17.40 19.01
N THR A 8 -6.68 17.96 19.20
CA THR A 8 -6.44 19.18 19.97
C THR A 8 -5.77 20.23 19.10
N ASN A 9 -6.10 21.50 19.35
CA ASN A 9 -5.38 22.64 18.78
C ASN A 9 -4.21 23.09 19.67
N ASP A 10 -4.11 22.56 20.89
CA ASP A 10 -3.03 22.81 21.82
C ASP A 10 -2.02 21.66 21.73
N SER A 11 -0.86 21.94 21.13
CA SER A 11 0.22 20.97 20.94
C SER A 11 0.85 20.52 22.27
N SER A 12 0.74 21.32 23.34
CA SER A 12 1.36 21.00 24.63
C SER A 12 0.73 19.77 25.29
N ILE A 13 -0.55 19.53 25.04
CA ILE A 13 -1.31 18.38 25.56
C ILE A 13 -1.45 17.24 24.53
N ALA A 14 -0.92 17.40 23.32
CA ALA A 14 -1.04 16.38 22.28
C ALA A 14 -0.13 15.18 22.59
N SER A 15 -0.69 13.97 22.63
CA SER A 15 0.07 12.72 22.81
C SER A 15 0.84 12.29 21.56
N ALA A 16 0.40 12.72 20.38
CA ALA A 16 1.03 12.44 19.09
C ALA A 16 0.87 13.64 18.15
N VAL A 17 1.84 13.82 17.26
CA VAL A 17 1.89 14.94 16.31
C VAL A 17 1.91 14.38 14.89
N PHE A 18 0.84 14.63 14.14
CA PHE A 18 0.81 14.28 12.72
C PHE A 18 1.67 15.26 11.92
N VAL A 19 2.59 14.73 11.11
CA VAL A 19 3.39 15.50 10.16
C VAL A 19 2.69 15.49 8.79
N PRO A 20 2.14 16.64 8.33
CA PRO A 20 1.35 16.71 7.10
C PRO A 20 2.24 16.77 5.86
N PHE A 21 3.11 15.77 5.70
CA PHE A 21 4.02 15.65 4.57
C PHE A 21 3.60 14.50 3.66
N TYR A 22 3.21 14.84 2.42
CA TYR A 22 2.78 13.86 1.41
C TYR A 22 3.98 13.22 0.70
N ALA A 23 4.78 12.46 1.45
CA ALA A 23 6.04 11.90 0.97
C ALA A 23 5.89 11.10 -0.34
N GLY A 24 4.82 10.32 -0.47
CA GLY A 24 4.55 9.53 -1.66
C GLY A 24 4.23 10.35 -2.90
N LEU A 25 3.55 11.49 -2.73
CA LEU A 25 3.29 12.43 -3.82
C LEU A 25 4.57 13.15 -4.24
N ASP A 26 5.33 13.65 -3.27
CA ASP A 26 6.66 14.26 -3.48
C ASP A 26 7.57 13.32 -4.27
N MET A 27 7.70 12.07 -3.82
CA MET A 27 8.43 11.05 -4.54
C MET A 27 7.89 10.83 -5.95
N SER A 28 6.57 10.71 -6.14
CA SER A 28 6.01 10.40 -7.45
C SER A 28 6.26 11.50 -8.49
N MET A 29 6.44 12.76 -8.06
CA MET A 29 6.80 13.87 -8.94
C MET A 29 8.25 13.79 -9.44
N TYR A 30 9.16 13.28 -8.62
CA TYR A 30 10.61 13.37 -8.88
C TYR A 30 11.33 12.03 -9.06
N LEU A 31 10.64 10.89 -8.90
CA LEU A 31 11.25 9.56 -8.93
C LEU A 31 11.90 9.22 -10.27
N TRP A 32 11.36 9.72 -11.39
CA TRP A 32 11.85 9.43 -12.74
C TRP A 32 12.44 10.66 -13.41
N GLY A 33 13.68 10.54 -13.91
CA GLY A 33 14.31 11.58 -14.76
C GLY A 33 14.86 12.80 -14.01
N TYR A 34 14.80 12.82 -12.68
CA TYR A 34 15.40 13.88 -11.85
C TYR A 34 16.61 13.36 -11.08
N ASN A 35 17.54 14.26 -10.76
CA ASN A 35 18.69 13.95 -9.92
C ASN A 35 18.31 13.81 -8.44
N ILE A 36 19.20 13.20 -7.65
CA ILE A 36 18.95 12.91 -6.23
C ILE A 36 18.80 14.17 -5.38
N SER A 37 19.42 15.28 -5.78
CA SER A 37 19.29 16.57 -5.08
C SER A 37 17.84 17.07 -5.12
N VAL A 38 17.18 16.96 -6.28
CA VAL A 38 15.75 17.30 -6.42
C VAL A 38 14.88 16.32 -5.63
N ARG A 39 15.16 15.00 -5.72
CA ARG A 39 14.40 13.96 -4.99
C ARG A 39 14.46 14.12 -3.46
N ASP A 40 15.58 14.62 -2.93
CA ASP A 40 15.78 14.73 -1.48
C ASP A 40 15.44 16.12 -0.91
N SER A 41 15.27 17.15 -1.76
CA SER A 41 15.12 18.55 -1.35
C SER A 41 13.98 18.78 -0.33
N ALA A 42 12.77 18.28 -0.63
CA ALA A 42 11.62 18.45 0.26
C ALA A 42 11.80 17.70 1.59
N SER A 43 12.41 16.52 1.54
CA SER A 43 12.70 15.71 2.72
C SER A 43 13.71 16.39 3.65
N LEU A 44 14.77 16.98 3.09
CA LEU A 44 15.77 17.76 3.83
C LEU A 44 15.16 19.03 4.44
N GLY A 45 14.33 19.74 3.68
CA GLY A 45 13.61 20.91 4.18
C GLY A 45 12.66 20.58 5.33
N LEU A 46 11.94 19.47 5.23
CA LEU A 46 11.01 18.99 6.25
C LEU A 46 11.71 18.72 7.58
N VAL A 47 12.77 17.90 7.58
CA VAL A 47 13.44 17.50 8.82
C VAL A 47 14.08 18.69 9.52
N LYS A 48 14.65 19.63 8.75
CA LYS A 48 15.19 20.89 9.28
C LYS A 48 14.09 21.71 9.95
N TRP A 49 12.96 21.90 9.28
CA TRP A 49 11.82 22.65 9.81
C TRP A 49 11.23 22.01 11.08
N LEU A 50 11.14 20.68 11.12
CA LEU A 50 10.67 19.94 12.29
C LEU A 50 11.60 20.12 13.49
N ALA A 51 12.91 19.95 13.29
CA ALA A 51 13.91 20.06 14.36
C ALA A 51 13.91 21.43 15.06
N GLU A 52 13.48 22.48 14.38
CA GLU A 52 13.35 23.84 14.91
C GLU A 52 12.10 24.03 15.81
N LYS A 53 11.12 23.11 15.75
CA LYS A 53 9.85 23.26 16.48
C LYS A 53 9.96 22.95 17.97
N PRO A 54 9.27 23.71 18.85
CA PRO A 54 9.15 23.36 20.27
C PRO A 54 8.59 21.95 20.49
N GLU A 55 7.60 21.55 19.69
CA GLU A 55 6.95 20.23 19.75
C GLU A 55 7.96 19.11 19.53
N TRP A 56 8.88 19.28 18.59
CA TRP A 56 9.92 18.30 18.31
C TRP A 56 10.83 18.07 19.52
N LYS A 57 11.20 19.14 20.22
CA LYS A 57 12.14 19.09 21.36
C LYS A 57 11.59 18.31 22.55
N ARG A 58 10.26 18.16 22.67
CA ARG A 58 9.62 17.45 23.78
C ARG A 58 10.01 15.98 23.85
N MET A 59 10.00 15.28 22.71
CA MET A 59 10.33 13.86 22.62
C MET A 59 11.30 13.52 21.48
N LEU A 60 12.02 14.52 20.97
CA LEU A 60 13.00 14.38 19.88
C LEU A 60 12.42 13.70 18.63
N GLY A 61 11.15 13.98 18.34
CA GLY A 61 10.41 13.43 17.19
C GLY A 61 9.71 12.08 17.41
N ARG A 62 9.83 11.45 18.59
CA ARG A 62 9.23 10.12 18.84
C ARG A 62 7.70 10.11 18.91
N ASP A 63 7.08 11.24 19.24
CA ASP A 63 5.63 11.48 19.14
C ASP A 63 5.16 11.85 17.73
N HIS A 64 6.09 12.04 16.79
CA HIS A 64 5.74 12.47 15.44
C HIS A 64 5.52 11.26 14.54
N PHE A 65 4.49 11.35 13.70
CA PHE A 65 4.21 10.32 12.71
C PHE A 65 3.78 10.91 11.37
N LEU A 66 4.10 10.22 10.29
CA LEU A 66 3.73 10.60 8.93
C LEU A 66 3.17 9.41 8.15
N VAL A 67 2.27 9.69 7.20
CA VAL A 67 1.75 8.69 6.27
C VAL A 67 2.44 8.87 4.93
N ALA A 68 3.25 7.89 4.54
CA ALA A 68 4.08 7.97 3.35
C ALA A 68 3.28 7.74 2.06
N GLY A 69 2.23 6.93 2.09
CA GLY A 69 1.36 6.66 0.92
C GLY A 69 2.01 5.84 -0.20
N ARG A 70 3.26 5.38 -0.03
CA ARG A 70 4.00 4.49 -0.93
C ARG A 70 4.72 3.40 -0.12
N ILE A 71 5.38 2.46 -0.81
CA ILE A 71 6.16 1.39 -0.17
C ILE A 71 7.37 1.97 0.57
N ALA A 72 7.76 1.36 1.68
CA ALA A 72 8.89 1.85 2.49
C ALA A 72 10.21 1.95 1.71
N TRP A 73 10.40 1.11 0.68
CA TRP A 73 11.59 1.08 -0.16
C TRP A 73 11.83 2.39 -0.93
N ASP A 74 10.77 3.10 -1.32
CA ASP A 74 10.86 4.36 -2.08
C ASP A 74 11.56 5.48 -1.29
N PHE A 75 11.72 5.32 0.03
CA PHE A 75 12.28 6.31 0.94
C PHE A 75 13.62 5.87 1.57
N ARG A 76 14.24 4.80 1.06
CA ARG A 76 15.41 4.11 1.64
C ARG A 76 16.59 4.04 0.69
N ARG A 77 16.84 5.09 -0.07
CA ARG A 77 18.05 5.18 -0.90
C ARG A 77 19.29 5.16 0.01
N GLN A 78 20.18 4.19 -0.19
CA GLN A 78 21.32 3.94 0.71
C GLN A 78 22.57 4.75 0.37
N THR A 79 22.82 4.99 -0.92
CA THR A 79 24.03 5.69 -1.38
C THR A 79 23.70 7.04 -2.01
N ASP A 80 24.72 7.79 -2.44
CA ASP A 80 24.58 9.02 -3.24
C ASP A 80 24.74 8.80 -4.75
N ASN A 81 24.53 7.57 -5.23
CA ASN A 81 24.50 7.30 -6.65
C ASN A 81 23.18 7.82 -7.28
N GLU A 82 23.30 8.56 -8.38
CA GLU A 82 22.17 9.13 -9.13
C GLU A 82 21.24 8.04 -9.73
N SER A 83 21.80 6.87 -10.01
CA SER A 83 21.07 5.72 -10.54
C SER A 83 20.28 4.96 -9.47
N ASP A 84 20.54 5.21 -8.18
CA ASP A 84 19.82 4.52 -7.12
C ASP A 84 18.34 4.95 -7.05
N TRP A 85 17.49 4.01 -6.65
CA TRP A 85 16.06 4.21 -6.51
C TRP A 85 15.70 4.98 -5.23
N GLY A 86 14.67 5.83 -5.31
CA GLY A 86 14.04 6.44 -4.14
C GLY A 86 14.69 7.74 -3.63
N SER A 87 14.26 8.17 -2.45
CA SER A 87 14.86 9.28 -1.67
C SER A 87 15.54 8.79 -0.40
N LYS A 88 16.25 9.71 0.27
CA LYS A 88 16.87 9.49 1.57
C LYS A 88 15.94 9.73 2.77
N LEU A 89 14.68 10.10 2.56
CA LEU A 89 13.77 10.55 3.61
C LEU A 89 13.85 9.72 4.89
N ARG A 90 13.81 8.38 4.79
CA ARG A 90 13.84 7.53 6.00
C ARG A 90 15.19 7.57 6.71
N PHE A 91 16.29 7.64 5.98
CA PHE A 91 17.62 7.57 6.57
C PHE A 91 18.13 8.90 7.13
N LEU A 92 17.37 9.99 6.98
CA LEU A 92 17.62 11.24 7.68
C LEU A 92 17.52 11.04 9.21
N PRO A 93 18.44 11.62 10.01
CA PRO A 93 18.50 11.41 11.46
C PRO A 93 17.19 11.68 12.19
N GLU A 94 16.51 12.78 11.85
CA GLU A 94 15.24 13.18 12.44
C GLU A 94 14.13 12.20 12.06
N SER A 95 14.09 11.79 10.79
CA SER A 95 13.08 10.85 10.28
C SER A 95 13.14 9.51 10.98
N LYS A 96 14.34 9.00 11.31
CA LYS A 96 14.50 7.75 12.08
C LYS A 96 13.82 7.77 13.45
N ASN A 97 13.70 8.96 14.06
CA ASN A 97 13.01 9.11 15.35
C ASN A 97 11.49 9.17 15.20
N MET A 98 10.96 9.45 14.01
CA MET A 98 9.52 9.46 13.74
C MET A 98 8.99 8.08 13.36
N SER A 99 7.70 7.89 13.64
CA SER A 99 6.94 6.76 13.13
C SER A 99 6.53 7.00 11.67
N MET A 100 6.81 6.05 10.79
CA MET A 100 6.41 6.14 9.38
C MET A 100 5.38 5.08 9.04
N LEU A 101 4.18 5.52 8.67
CA LEU A 101 3.10 4.65 8.22
C LEU A 101 3.20 4.54 6.69
N SER A 102 3.48 3.35 6.18
CA SER A 102 3.66 3.10 4.75
C SER A 102 2.81 1.92 4.30
N ILE A 103 2.61 1.75 2.99
CA ILE A 103 1.77 0.62 2.52
C ILE A 103 2.47 -0.73 2.64
N GLU A 104 3.73 -0.73 3.05
CA GLU A 104 4.52 -1.91 3.32
C GLU A 104 5.50 -1.60 4.43
N SER A 105 5.45 -2.32 5.56
CA SER A 105 6.47 -2.19 6.59
C SER A 105 7.81 -2.72 6.09
N SER A 106 8.86 -2.32 6.80
CA SER A 106 10.19 -2.90 6.66
C SER A 106 10.63 -3.50 7.99
N SER A 107 11.70 -4.30 8.00
CA SER A 107 12.23 -4.92 9.23
C SER A 107 12.85 -3.93 10.24
N TRP A 108 12.63 -2.63 10.06
CA TRP A 108 13.21 -1.56 10.86
C TRP A 108 12.24 -1.06 11.93
N ASN A 109 12.79 -0.57 13.04
CA ASN A 109 12.01 0.02 14.11
C ASN A 109 11.32 1.31 13.64
N ASN A 110 10.07 1.52 14.08
CA ASN A 110 9.21 2.68 13.81
C ASN A 110 8.64 2.76 12.39
N ASP A 111 8.59 1.65 11.65
CA ASP A 111 7.72 1.53 10.47
C ASP A 111 6.48 0.73 10.79
N PHE A 112 5.34 1.24 10.36
CA PHE A 112 4.06 0.58 10.52
C PHE A 112 3.45 0.41 9.15
N ALA A 113 3.07 -0.82 8.77
CA ALA A 113 2.32 -0.98 7.54
C ALA A 113 0.87 -0.59 7.78
N ILE A 114 0.31 0.15 6.83
CA ILE A 114 -1.11 0.42 6.73
C ILE A 114 -1.62 -0.12 5.39
N PRO A 115 -2.86 -0.64 5.32
CA PRO A 115 -3.40 -1.20 4.09
C PRO A 115 -3.21 -0.28 2.88
N TYR A 116 -3.02 -0.88 1.70
CA TYR A 116 -3.10 -0.08 0.46
C TYR A 116 -4.45 0.65 0.42
N PRO A 117 -4.47 1.94 0.07
CA PRO A 117 -5.70 2.63 -0.27
C PRO A 117 -6.43 1.87 -1.38
N THR A 118 -7.73 1.70 -1.20
CA THR A 118 -8.63 1.10 -2.18
C THR A 118 -9.53 2.18 -2.76
N CYS A 119 -10.22 1.90 -3.87
CA CYS A 119 -11.24 2.81 -4.41
C CYS A 119 -12.60 2.72 -3.67
N PHE A 120 -12.63 2.13 -2.48
CA PHE A 120 -13.84 2.00 -1.67
C PHE A 120 -13.82 3.05 -0.55
N HIS A 121 -14.69 4.05 -0.68
CA HIS A 121 -14.76 5.22 0.23
C HIS A 121 -16.18 5.41 0.79
N PRO A 122 -16.65 4.51 1.67
CA PRO A 122 -17.96 4.64 2.29
C PRO A 122 -18.02 5.90 3.15
N SER A 123 -19.11 6.65 3.04
CA SER A 123 -19.35 7.86 3.84
C SER A 123 -19.98 7.54 5.19
N LYS A 124 -20.63 6.38 5.29
CA LYS A 124 -21.37 5.90 6.48
C LYS A 124 -21.13 4.41 6.71
N GLU A 125 -21.29 3.99 7.96
CA GLU A 125 -21.16 2.58 8.34
C GLU A 125 -22.20 1.68 7.66
N SER A 126 -23.42 2.18 7.42
CA SER A 126 -24.46 1.44 6.69
C SER A 126 -24.02 1.01 5.28
N GLU A 127 -23.24 1.84 4.58
CA GLU A 127 -22.70 1.53 3.25
C GLU A 127 -21.69 0.37 3.30
N ILE A 128 -20.98 0.21 4.44
CA ILE A 128 -20.08 -0.93 4.67
C ILE A 128 -20.91 -2.21 4.81
N PHE A 129 -21.96 -2.20 5.61
CA PHE A 129 -22.83 -3.37 5.80
C PHE A 129 -23.56 -3.77 4.51
N GLU A 130 -24.09 -2.79 3.77
CA GLU A 130 -24.70 -3.03 2.45
C GLU A 130 -23.71 -3.69 1.48
N TRP A 131 -22.45 -3.22 1.47
CA TRP A 131 -21.40 -3.82 0.66
C TRP A 131 -21.09 -5.26 1.08
N GLN A 132 -20.92 -5.52 2.38
CA GLN A 132 -20.69 -6.87 2.90
C GLN A 132 -21.83 -7.82 2.52
N ASP A 133 -23.08 -7.41 2.67
CA ASP A 133 -24.25 -8.23 2.34
C ASP A 133 -24.38 -8.47 0.83
N ARG A 134 -23.97 -7.50 0.01
CA ARG A 134 -23.86 -7.70 -1.44
C ARG A 134 -22.81 -8.77 -1.75
N MET A 135 -21.62 -8.69 -1.14
CA MET A 135 -20.53 -9.65 -1.38
C MET A 135 -20.85 -11.07 -0.90
N ARG A 136 -21.57 -11.22 0.22
CA ARG A 136 -22.05 -12.52 0.74
C ARG A 136 -23.04 -13.22 -0.19
N ARG A 137 -23.90 -12.45 -0.87
CA ARG A 137 -24.94 -12.96 -1.79
C ARG A 137 -24.45 -13.13 -3.23
N GLN A 138 -23.25 -12.64 -3.52
CA GLN A 138 -22.69 -12.64 -4.86
C GLN A 138 -22.41 -14.08 -5.33
N LYS A 139 -23.02 -14.47 -6.46
CA LYS A 139 -22.70 -15.75 -7.11
C LYS A 139 -21.33 -15.66 -7.78
N ARG A 140 -20.47 -16.63 -7.50
CA ARG A 140 -19.09 -16.73 -8.00
C ARG A 140 -19.10 -17.71 -9.18
N GLN A 141 -18.89 -17.20 -10.39
CA GLN A 141 -18.88 -18.01 -11.61
C GLN A 141 -17.55 -18.73 -11.80
N TYR A 142 -16.45 -18.11 -11.36
CA TYR A 142 -15.10 -18.62 -11.56
C TYR A 142 -14.54 -19.18 -10.25
N LEU A 143 -13.81 -20.29 -10.35
CA LEU A 143 -13.11 -20.84 -9.19
C LEU A 143 -11.98 -19.90 -8.78
N PHE A 144 -11.19 -19.45 -9.74
CA PHE A 144 -10.09 -18.53 -9.48
C PHE A 144 -9.96 -17.46 -10.55
N SER A 145 -9.21 -16.40 -10.24
CA SER A 145 -8.89 -15.36 -11.20
C SER A 145 -7.51 -14.78 -10.97
N PHE A 146 -6.96 -14.21 -12.04
CA PHE A 146 -5.72 -13.44 -11.98
C PHE A 146 -5.91 -12.14 -12.74
N ALA A 147 -5.52 -11.04 -12.11
CA ALA A 147 -5.45 -9.72 -12.75
C ALA A 147 -3.97 -9.33 -12.86
N GLY A 148 -3.45 -9.33 -14.08
CA GLY A 148 -2.04 -9.06 -14.31
C GLY A 148 -1.62 -9.24 -15.75
N ALA A 149 -0.33 -8.99 -15.97
CA ALA A 149 0.34 -9.09 -17.25
C ALA A 149 1.62 -9.91 -17.09
N PRO A 150 2.07 -10.60 -18.17
CA PRO A 150 3.37 -11.24 -18.19
C PRO A 150 4.49 -10.20 -18.04
N ARG A 151 5.68 -10.64 -17.62
CA ARG A 151 6.90 -9.84 -17.68
C ARG A 151 7.76 -10.36 -18.82
N PRO A 152 7.85 -9.65 -19.96
CA PRO A 152 8.58 -10.13 -21.14
C PRO A 152 10.04 -10.50 -20.84
N GLU A 153 10.68 -9.75 -19.94
CA GLU A 153 12.05 -9.96 -19.50
C GLU A 153 12.24 -11.16 -18.53
N TYR A 154 11.16 -11.77 -18.01
CA TYR A 154 11.22 -12.90 -17.06
C TYR A 154 10.37 -14.09 -17.51
N GLN A 155 10.91 -14.89 -18.42
CA GLN A 155 10.24 -16.07 -19.01
C GLN A 155 9.77 -17.12 -17.99
N ASN A 156 10.47 -17.26 -16.85
CA ASN A 156 10.13 -18.24 -15.80
C ASN A 156 9.43 -17.60 -14.58
N SER A 157 8.85 -16.41 -14.74
CA SER A 157 8.15 -15.75 -13.63
C SER A 157 6.90 -16.54 -13.20
N ILE A 158 6.62 -16.54 -11.89
CA ILE A 158 5.39 -17.12 -11.35
C ILE A 158 4.13 -16.49 -12.00
N ARG A 159 4.20 -15.21 -12.38
CA ARG A 159 3.13 -14.52 -13.12
C ARG A 159 2.86 -15.17 -14.47
N GLY A 160 3.91 -15.49 -15.24
CA GLY A 160 3.77 -16.19 -16.53
C GLY A 160 3.11 -17.55 -16.35
N LYS A 161 3.61 -18.36 -15.42
CA LYS A 161 3.02 -19.68 -15.12
C LYS A 161 1.55 -19.59 -14.68
N ILE A 162 1.20 -18.61 -13.86
CA ILE A 162 -0.21 -18.38 -13.46
C ILE A 162 -1.09 -18.05 -14.67
N ILE A 163 -0.59 -17.22 -15.60
CA ILE A 163 -1.31 -16.88 -16.83
C ILE A 163 -1.52 -18.13 -17.68
N ASP A 164 -0.46 -18.92 -17.89
CA ASP A 164 -0.52 -20.15 -18.68
C ASP A 164 -1.52 -21.15 -18.10
N GLU A 165 -1.47 -21.39 -16.79
CA GLU A 165 -2.42 -22.27 -16.08
C GLU A 165 -3.86 -21.73 -16.14
N CYS A 166 -4.03 -20.41 -16.01
CA CYS A 166 -5.35 -19.78 -16.12
C CYS A 166 -5.95 -19.97 -17.52
N LEU A 167 -5.16 -19.77 -18.58
CA LEU A 167 -5.58 -19.98 -19.96
C LEU A 167 -5.87 -21.46 -20.26
N ALA A 168 -5.08 -22.39 -19.69
CA ALA A 168 -5.31 -23.83 -19.83
C ALA A 168 -6.55 -24.33 -19.07
N SER A 169 -6.96 -23.62 -18.02
CA SER A 169 -8.06 -24.01 -17.11
C SER A 169 -9.48 -23.74 -17.64
N LYS A 170 -9.62 -23.40 -18.93
CA LYS A 170 -10.90 -23.17 -19.61
C LYS A 170 -11.81 -22.20 -18.82
N ASN A 171 -12.97 -22.66 -18.36
CA ASN A 171 -13.98 -21.84 -17.69
C ASN A 171 -13.76 -21.71 -16.17
N LEU A 172 -12.75 -22.36 -15.60
CA LEU A 172 -12.49 -22.29 -14.16
C LEU A 172 -11.79 -20.99 -13.75
N CYS A 173 -10.94 -20.46 -14.64
CA CYS A 173 -10.18 -19.25 -14.39
C CYS A 173 -10.73 -18.05 -15.17
N LYS A 174 -10.80 -16.89 -14.53
CA LYS A 174 -10.95 -15.61 -15.21
C LYS A 174 -9.63 -14.84 -15.22
N LEU A 175 -9.02 -14.73 -16.39
CA LEU A 175 -7.90 -13.83 -16.62
C LEU A 175 -8.41 -12.42 -16.92
N LEU A 176 -7.90 -11.43 -16.19
CA LEU A 176 -7.96 -10.02 -16.54
C LEU A 176 -6.58 -9.60 -17.04
N ASP A 177 -6.44 -9.49 -18.36
CA ASP A 177 -5.18 -9.10 -18.99
C ASP A 177 -4.92 -7.60 -18.81
N CYS A 178 -3.89 -7.29 -18.02
CA CYS A 178 -3.45 -5.93 -17.71
C CYS A 178 -2.30 -5.44 -18.61
N ASN A 179 -2.07 -6.09 -19.76
CA ASN A 179 -1.15 -5.58 -20.77
C ASN A 179 -1.62 -4.22 -21.30
N TYR A 180 -0.65 -3.38 -21.67
CA TYR A 180 -0.93 -2.06 -22.24
C TYR A 180 -1.80 -2.20 -23.50
N GLY A 181 -2.96 -1.55 -23.50
CA GLY A 181 -3.91 -1.58 -24.62
C GLY A 181 -4.92 -2.74 -24.63
N ALA A 182 -4.84 -3.70 -23.70
CA ALA A 182 -5.82 -4.80 -23.59
C ALA A 182 -7.04 -4.39 -22.74
N THR A 183 -6.91 -4.42 -21.41
CA THR A 183 -7.93 -3.92 -20.49
C THR A 183 -7.32 -2.92 -19.54
N ASN A 184 -8.02 -1.81 -19.29
CA ASN A 184 -7.59 -0.82 -18.32
C ASN A 184 -7.76 -1.39 -16.89
N CYS A 185 -6.68 -1.92 -16.33
CA CYS A 185 -6.62 -2.38 -14.94
C CYS A 185 -6.48 -1.24 -13.91
N ASP A 186 -6.19 -0.02 -14.36
CA ASP A 186 -6.25 1.18 -13.51
C ASP A 186 -7.70 1.59 -13.23
N ASN A 187 -8.65 1.14 -14.06
CA ASN A 187 -10.07 1.28 -13.76
C ASN A 187 -10.50 0.23 -12.71
N PRO A 188 -10.82 0.65 -11.47
CA PRO A 188 -11.16 -0.29 -10.39
C PRO A 188 -12.40 -1.14 -10.70
N VAL A 189 -13.30 -0.66 -11.56
CA VAL A 189 -14.53 -1.40 -11.92
C VAL A 189 -14.20 -2.72 -12.62
N ASN A 190 -13.16 -2.75 -13.46
CA ASN A 190 -12.75 -3.94 -14.20
C ASN A 190 -12.20 -5.01 -13.27
N VAL A 191 -11.29 -4.62 -12.37
CA VAL A 191 -10.70 -5.50 -11.35
C VAL A 191 -11.78 -6.03 -10.41
N MET A 192 -12.62 -5.13 -9.89
CA MET A 192 -13.69 -5.50 -8.96
C MET A 192 -14.72 -6.42 -9.61
N ARG A 193 -15.07 -6.23 -10.89
CA ARG A 193 -15.99 -7.12 -11.60
C ARG A 193 -15.45 -8.56 -11.65
N VAL A 194 -14.17 -8.72 -11.98
CA VAL A 194 -13.54 -10.04 -12.03
C VAL A 194 -13.48 -10.65 -10.63
N PHE A 195 -12.95 -9.93 -9.65
CA PHE A 195 -12.81 -10.45 -8.29
C PHE A 195 -14.16 -10.80 -7.65
N GLN A 196 -15.21 -9.99 -7.83
CA GLN A 196 -16.56 -10.29 -7.31
C GLN A 196 -17.15 -11.57 -7.91
N SER A 197 -16.71 -11.95 -9.11
CA SER A 197 -17.18 -13.16 -9.79
C SER A 197 -16.33 -14.40 -9.51
N SER A 198 -15.27 -14.28 -8.71
CA SER A 198 -14.28 -15.34 -8.48
C SER A 198 -14.19 -15.70 -6.99
N THR A 199 -14.01 -16.99 -6.69
CA THR A 199 -13.81 -17.48 -5.31
C THR A 199 -12.40 -17.19 -4.81
N PHE A 200 -11.38 -17.52 -5.60
CA PHE A 200 -9.97 -17.31 -5.27
C PHE A 200 -9.32 -16.26 -6.19
N CYS A 201 -8.49 -15.38 -5.63
CA CYS A 201 -7.80 -14.33 -6.37
C CYS A 201 -6.29 -14.52 -6.20
N LEU A 202 -5.61 -14.83 -7.30
CA LEU A 202 -4.18 -15.14 -7.27
C LEU A 202 -3.36 -13.85 -7.09
N GLN A 203 -2.52 -13.80 -6.07
CA GLN A 203 -1.71 -12.65 -5.68
C GLN A 203 -0.21 -12.99 -5.66
N PRO A 204 0.42 -13.24 -6.83
CA PRO A 204 1.87 -13.43 -6.88
C PRO A 204 2.63 -12.14 -6.48
N PRO A 205 3.91 -12.20 -6.08
CA PRO A 205 4.75 -11.02 -5.86
C PRO A 205 4.97 -10.19 -7.12
N GLY A 206 5.11 -8.87 -6.97
CA GLY A 206 5.42 -7.93 -8.04
C GLY A 206 6.80 -7.30 -7.88
N ASP A 207 6.88 -5.97 -8.06
CA ASP A 207 8.10 -5.21 -7.69
C ASP A 207 8.30 -5.19 -6.17
N SER A 208 7.21 -5.40 -5.42
CA SER A 208 7.21 -5.67 -4.00
C SER A 208 6.39 -6.91 -3.66
N TYR A 209 6.47 -7.36 -2.40
CA TYR A 209 5.77 -8.55 -1.91
C TYR A 209 4.25 -8.38 -1.81
N THR A 210 3.77 -7.14 -1.63
CA THR A 210 2.33 -6.87 -1.54
C THR A 210 1.87 -5.94 -2.66
N ARG A 211 0.56 -5.84 -2.85
CA ARG A 211 -0.06 -5.09 -3.93
C ARG A 211 -1.44 -4.63 -3.50
N ARG A 212 -1.90 -3.52 -4.09
CA ARG A 212 -3.27 -3.04 -3.95
C ARG A 212 -4.32 -4.13 -4.26
N SER A 213 -4.05 -4.99 -5.25
CA SER A 213 -4.94 -6.07 -5.68
C SER A 213 -5.30 -7.06 -4.57
N ILE A 214 -4.46 -7.21 -3.53
CA ILE A 214 -4.77 -8.03 -2.35
C ILE A 214 -5.99 -7.45 -1.63
N PHE A 215 -5.97 -6.14 -1.36
CA PHE A 215 -7.06 -5.45 -0.67
C PHE A 215 -8.32 -5.36 -1.52
N ASP A 216 -8.17 -5.14 -2.83
CA ASP A 216 -9.31 -5.19 -3.76
C ASP A 216 -9.96 -6.59 -3.78
N SER A 217 -9.17 -7.67 -3.64
CA SER A 217 -9.74 -9.04 -3.54
C SER A 217 -10.52 -9.25 -2.24
N ILE A 218 -9.99 -8.78 -1.10
CA ILE A 218 -10.68 -8.83 0.20
C ILE A 218 -12.00 -8.04 0.11
N LEU A 219 -11.97 -6.81 -0.42
CA LEU A 219 -13.17 -6.00 -0.63
C LEU A 219 -14.19 -6.69 -1.53
N ALA A 220 -13.73 -7.38 -2.56
CA ALA A 220 -14.59 -8.13 -3.46
C ALA A 220 -15.11 -9.46 -2.86
N GLY A 221 -14.74 -9.82 -1.63
CA GLY A 221 -15.04 -11.12 -1.02
C GLY A 221 -14.39 -12.30 -1.75
N CYS A 222 -13.29 -12.06 -2.47
CA CYS A 222 -12.49 -13.05 -3.15
C CYS A 222 -11.29 -13.42 -2.25
N ILE A 223 -11.05 -14.71 -2.03
CA ILE A 223 -10.01 -15.18 -1.13
C ILE A 223 -8.63 -14.96 -1.78
N PRO A 224 -7.76 -14.09 -1.23
CA PRO A 224 -6.42 -13.90 -1.78
C PRO A 224 -5.58 -15.17 -1.61
N VAL A 225 -4.88 -15.57 -2.68
CA VAL A 225 -3.95 -16.70 -2.69
C VAL A 225 -2.55 -16.17 -2.91
N PHE A 226 -1.70 -16.27 -1.90
CA PHE A 226 -0.32 -15.78 -1.92
C PHE A 226 0.64 -16.84 -2.47
N PHE A 227 1.72 -16.37 -3.09
CA PHE A 227 2.78 -17.22 -3.64
C PHE A 227 4.16 -16.94 -3.02
N HIS A 228 4.20 -16.20 -1.91
CA HIS A 228 5.41 -15.87 -1.16
C HIS A 228 5.07 -15.63 0.32
N PRO A 229 5.88 -16.12 1.27
CA PRO A 229 5.63 -15.92 2.71
C PRO A 229 5.48 -14.44 3.09
N ASP A 230 6.35 -13.58 2.56
CA ASP A 230 6.31 -12.13 2.83
C ASP A 230 5.10 -11.38 2.25
N GLY A 231 4.23 -12.07 1.50
CA GLY A 231 2.95 -11.53 1.07
C GLY A 231 1.94 -11.40 2.20
N ASP A 232 2.08 -12.20 3.27
CA ASP A 232 1.18 -12.27 4.42
C ASP A 232 1.90 -11.90 5.74
N ASP A 233 3.08 -12.49 5.99
CA ASP A 233 3.67 -12.55 7.35
C ASP A 233 4.33 -11.26 7.86
N TYR A 234 4.85 -10.39 6.99
CA TYR A 234 5.76 -9.32 7.47
C TYR A 234 5.13 -7.93 7.56
N LYS A 235 3.90 -7.73 7.07
CA LYS A 235 3.40 -6.37 6.82
C LYS A 235 2.14 -6.02 7.59
N TYR A 236 1.20 -6.92 7.75
CA TYR A 236 -0.07 -6.58 8.36
C TYR A 236 -0.35 -7.50 9.53
N THR A 237 -0.01 -7.06 10.74
CA THR A 237 -0.62 -7.64 11.94
C THR A 237 -2.09 -7.22 11.94
N PHE A 238 -2.93 -7.94 11.20
CA PHE A 238 -4.37 -7.86 11.37
C PHE A 238 -4.65 -8.36 12.78
N SER A 239 -4.72 -7.44 13.74
CA SER A 239 -5.44 -7.69 14.98
C SER A 239 -6.90 -7.83 14.59
N LEU A 240 -7.28 -9.02 14.14
CA LEU A 240 -8.66 -9.45 14.20
C LEU A 240 -8.98 -9.40 15.69
N TYR A 241 -9.57 -8.29 16.14
CA TYR A 241 -10.21 -8.24 17.44
C TYR A 241 -11.26 -9.35 17.42
N GLY A 242 -10.87 -10.49 17.99
CA GLY A 242 -11.78 -11.57 18.28
C GLY A 242 -12.84 -11.00 19.20
N ASN A 243 -14.05 -10.84 18.65
CA ASN A 243 -15.24 -10.86 19.49
C ASN A 243 -15.15 -12.15 20.30
N GLY A 244 -15.06 -11.99 21.62
CA GLY A 244 -15.18 -13.09 22.57
C GLY A 244 -16.42 -13.90 22.24
N ILE A 245 -16.21 -15.21 22.13
CA ILE A 245 -17.23 -16.20 22.47
C ILE A 245 -17.30 -16.25 23.99
#